data_AF-A0A4R5W1K7-F1
#
_entry.id   AF-A0A4R5W1K7-F1
#
_cell.length_a   1.000
_cell.length_b   1.000
_cell.length_c   1.000
_cell.angle_alpha   90.00
_cell.angle_beta   90.00
_cell.angle_gamma   90.00
#
_symmetry.space_group_name_H-M   'P 1'
#
loop_
_entity.id
_entity.type
_entity.pdbx_description
1 polymer ?
#
loop_
_entity_poly.entity_id
_entity_poly.type
_entity_poly.pdbx_seq_one_letter_code
_entity_poly.pdbx_strand_id
1 'polypeptide(L)'
;MNKLYFSLSVLALTVIVTACYLYSGNYIGAYNTLSWGLFVSLCIQIGFVESLTSVELKLVATLLTAVSFGSTMLASRAADDDLQKAHVEAVNLLFKLNESCNPFPEKIKNISTAGVYACSTQSTNDSIDLVLDVSRGKNMGPRMSFLDSVTSLWDEPKVDQCAKLYKATFDTCPNEFVLVNKDSHKVLMKAAN
;
A
#
# COMPACT_ATOMS: atom_id res chain seq x y z
N MET A 1 31.25 -11.81 -22.63
CA MET A 1 30.39 -10.61 -22.56
C MET A 1 30.42 -10.11 -21.13
N ASN A 2 30.83 -8.84 -20.93
CA ASN A 2 31.34 -8.37 -19.63
C ASN A 2 30.26 -8.38 -18.55
N LYS A 3 30.56 -9.04 -17.43
CA LYS A 3 29.82 -8.92 -16.16
C LYS A 3 29.49 -7.45 -15.84
N LEU A 4 30.42 -6.55 -16.18
CA LEU A 4 30.27 -5.09 -16.10
C LEU A 4 29.06 -4.54 -16.89
N TYR A 5 28.89 -4.90 -18.16
CA TYR A 5 27.77 -4.41 -18.97
C TYR A 5 26.43 -4.93 -18.45
N PHE A 6 26.39 -6.19 -18.02
CA PHE A 6 25.17 -6.77 -17.46
C PHE A 6 24.80 -6.12 -16.11
N SER A 7 25.77 -5.97 -15.20
CA SER A 7 25.61 -5.25 -13.92
C SER A 7 25.16 -3.79 -14.13
N LEU A 8 25.76 -3.07 -15.10
CA LEU A 8 25.34 -1.71 -15.45
C LEU A 8 23.91 -1.65 -15.98
N SER A 9 23.50 -2.60 -16.82
CA SER A 9 22.13 -2.65 -17.34
C SER A 9 21.10 -2.88 -16.24
N VAL A 10 21.40 -3.78 -15.29
CA VAL A 10 20.54 -4.05 -14.12
C VAL A 10 20.47 -2.82 -13.21
N LEU A 11 21.59 -2.15 -12.97
CA LEU A 11 21.63 -0.89 -12.21
C LEU A 11 20.79 0.21 -12.88
N ALA A 12 20.94 0.41 -14.18
CA ALA A 12 20.17 1.40 -14.93
C ALA A 12 18.67 1.13 -14.84
N LEU A 13 18.25 -0.12 -15.03
CA LEU A 13 16.85 -0.54 -14.87
C LEU A 13 16.35 -0.29 -13.44
N THR A 14 17.16 -0.63 -12.43
CA THR A 14 16.81 -0.40 -11.02
C THR A 14 16.57 1.08 -10.75
N VAL A 15 17.46 1.96 -11.21
CA VAL A 15 17.34 3.40 -11.01
C VAL A 15 16.07 3.95 -11.66
N ILE A 16 15.73 3.47 -12.87
CA ILE A 16 14.50 3.86 -13.55
C ILE A 16 13.27 3.45 -12.73
N VAL A 17 13.20 2.21 -12.27
CA VAL A 17 12.06 1.71 -11.48
C VAL A 17 11.97 2.44 -10.13
N THR A 18 13.10 2.69 -9.46
CA THR A 18 13.16 3.50 -8.23
C THR A 18 12.61 4.91 -8.47
N ALA A 19 12.96 5.56 -9.58
CA ALA A 19 12.42 6.87 -9.93
C ALA A 19 10.90 6.85 -10.13
N CYS A 20 10.36 5.81 -10.78
CA CYS A 20 8.92 5.61 -10.89
C CYS A 20 8.24 5.48 -9.51
N TYR A 21 8.80 4.67 -8.61
CA TYR A 21 8.27 4.54 -7.24
C TYR A 21 8.30 5.86 -6.46
N LEU A 22 9.37 6.66 -6.62
CA LEU A 22 9.45 7.99 -6.01
C LEU A 22 8.41 8.95 -6.59
N TYR A 23 8.18 8.91 -7.90
CA TYR A 23 7.15 9.74 -8.55
C TYR A 23 5.74 9.40 -8.06
N SER A 24 5.46 8.11 -7.83
CA SER A 24 4.19 7.64 -7.26
C SER A 24 4.09 7.83 -5.74
N GLY A 25 5.08 8.45 -5.08
CA GLY A 25 5.09 8.68 -3.63
C GLY A 25 5.31 7.42 -2.78
N ASN A 26 5.68 6.29 -3.38
CA ASN A 26 5.95 5.04 -2.69
C ASN A 26 7.44 4.94 -2.33
N TYR A 27 7.84 5.68 -1.30
CA TYR A 27 9.23 5.76 -0.82
C TYR A 27 9.78 4.42 -0.32
N ILE A 28 8.92 3.57 0.24
CA ILE A 28 9.31 2.25 0.76
C ILE A 28 9.60 1.29 -0.40
N GLY A 29 8.75 1.28 -1.43
CA GLY A 29 9.01 0.56 -2.68
C GLY A 29 10.28 1.04 -3.38
N ALA A 30 10.53 2.35 -3.40
CA ALA A 30 11.74 2.94 -3.96
C ALA A 30 13.01 2.46 -3.23
N TYR A 31 13.00 2.49 -1.89
CA TYR A 31 14.11 2.01 -1.05
C TYR A 31 14.38 0.51 -1.26
N ASN A 32 13.33 -0.32 -1.23
CA ASN A 32 13.45 -1.77 -1.43
C ASN A 32 13.99 -2.09 -2.82
N THR A 33 13.49 -1.42 -3.86
CA THR A 33 13.98 -1.62 -5.23
C THR A 33 15.46 -1.25 -5.36
N LEU A 34 15.86 -0.10 -4.82
CA LEU A 34 17.24 0.38 -4.92
C LEU A 34 18.22 -0.54 -4.18
N SER A 35 17.88 -0.94 -2.95
CA SER A 35 18.72 -1.81 -2.13
C SER A 35 18.90 -3.21 -2.75
N TRP A 36 17.83 -3.81 -3.28
CA TRP A 36 17.91 -5.09 -3.99
C TRP A 36 18.66 -4.98 -5.32
N GLY A 37 18.46 -3.90 -6.09
CA GLY A 37 19.17 -3.74 -7.35
C GLY A 37 20.68 -3.53 -7.17
N LEU A 38 21.09 -2.80 -6.12
CA LEU A 38 22.50 -2.71 -5.73
C LEU A 38 23.08 -4.08 -5.33
N PHE A 39 22.33 -4.83 -4.52
CA PHE A 39 22.74 -6.16 -4.08
C PHE A 39 22.90 -7.14 -5.26
N VAL A 40 21.91 -7.20 -6.17
CA VAL A 40 21.96 -8.06 -7.36
C VAL A 40 23.10 -7.66 -8.29
N SER A 41 23.33 -6.36 -8.49
CA SER A 41 24.45 -5.85 -9.28
C SER A 41 25.80 -6.28 -8.71
N LEU A 42 25.96 -6.25 -7.39
CA LEU A 42 27.15 -6.71 -6.69
C LEU A 42 27.34 -8.23 -6.83
N CYS A 43 26.27 -9.03 -6.69
CA CYS A 43 26.30 -10.47 -6.92
C CYS A 43 26.71 -10.85 -8.36
N ILE A 44 26.28 -10.08 -9.36
CA ILE A 44 26.68 -10.27 -10.78
C ILE A 44 28.18 -10.04 -10.97
N GLN A 45 28.75 -9.01 -10.33
CA GLN A 45 30.17 -8.67 -10.45
C GLN A 45 31.06 -9.77 -9.87
N ILE A 46 30.69 -10.26 -8.67
CA ILE A 46 31.39 -11.37 -8.01
C ILE A 46 31.27 -12.61 -8.90
N GLY A 47 30.04 -13.03 -9.20
CA GLY A 47 29.76 -14.20 -10.02
C GLY A 47 28.64 -15.02 -9.38
N PHE A 48 27.75 -15.58 -10.20
CA PHE A 48 26.53 -16.24 -9.72
C PHE A 48 26.82 -17.40 -8.76
N VAL A 49 27.78 -18.26 -9.10
CA VAL A 49 28.14 -19.43 -8.28
C VAL A 49 28.78 -19.01 -6.96
N GLU A 50 29.72 -18.07 -7.00
CA GLU A 50 30.41 -17.55 -5.81
C GLU A 50 29.45 -16.78 -4.89
N SER A 51 28.47 -16.08 -5.46
CA SER A 51 27.44 -15.38 -4.71
C SER A 51 26.51 -16.32 -3.93
N LEU A 52 26.24 -17.51 -4.48
CA LEU A 52 25.39 -18.53 -3.85
C LEU A 52 26.10 -19.33 -2.77
N THR A 53 27.44 -19.39 -2.78
CA THR A 53 28.22 -20.11 -1.78
C THR A 53 28.71 -19.21 -0.65
N SER A 54 28.84 -17.90 -0.88
CA SER A 54 29.26 -16.93 0.13
C SER A 54 28.25 -16.79 1.28
N VAL A 55 28.72 -17.02 2.50
CA VAL A 55 27.92 -16.87 3.73
C VAL A 55 27.61 -15.39 4.01
N GLU A 56 28.56 -14.50 3.72
CA GLU A 56 28.40 -13.05 3.91
C GLU A 56 27.26 -12.51 3.06
N LEU A 57 27.21 -12.88 1.78
CA LEU A 57 26.14 -12.46 0.87
C LEU A 57 24.78 -13.03 1.26
N LYS A 58 24.74 -14.26 1.81
CA LYS A 58 23.51 -14.83 2.36
C LYS A 58 23.00 -14.05 3.56
N LEU A 59 23.88 -13.69 4.49
CA LEU A 59 23.51 -12.87 5.65
C LEU A 59 22.96 -11.51 5.23
N VAL A 60 23.63 -10.84 4.27
CA VAL A 60 23.14 -9.58 3.70
C VAL A 60 21.79 -9.77 3.02
N ALA A 61 21.60 -10.83 2.22
CA ALA A 61 20.32 -11.12 1.59
C ALA A 61 19.20 -11.37 2.62
N THR A 62 19.49 -12.11 3.69
CA THR A 62 18.52 -12.35 4.77
C THR A 62 18.15 -11.07 5.49
N LEU A 63 19.13 -10.22 5.81
CA LEU A 63 18.88 -8.90 6.44
C LEU A 63 18.06 -7.99 5.53
N LEU A 64 18.43 -7.89 4.25
CA LEU A 64 17.67 -7.12 3.26
C LEU A 64 16.25 -7.65 3.13
N THR A 65 16.05 -8.97 3.11
CA THR A 65 14.71 -9.57 3.05
C THR A 65 13.89 -9.23 4.29
N ALA A 66 14.47 -9.35 5.49
CA ALA A 66 13.79 -9.03 6.74
C ALA A 66 13.41 -7.55 6.84
N VAL A 67 14.32 -6.64 6.45
CA VAL A 67 14.06 -5.20 6.43
C VAL A 67 13.01 -4.85 5.38
N SER A 68 13.13 -5.41 4.16
CA SER A 68 12.13 -5.18 3.11
C SER A 68 10.76 -5.67 3.53
N PHE A 69 10.66 -6.88 4.07
CA PHE A 69 9.39 -7.43 4.55
C PHE A 69 8.79 -6.58 5.69
N GLY A 70 9.59 -6.21 6.69
CA GLY A 70 9.16 -5.34 7.78
C GLY A 70 8.71 -3.96 7.29
N SER A 71 9.44 -3.37 6.34
CA SER A 71 9.07 -2.08 5.75
C SER A 71 7.75 -2.13 4.98
N THR A 72 7.48 -3.20 4.23
CA THR A 72 6.22 -3.38 3.51
C THR A 72 5.04 -3.57 4.47
N MET A 73 5.24 -4.28 5.58
CA MET A 73 4.23 -4.43 6.62
C MET A 73 3.89 -3.07 7.25
N LEU A 74 4.90 -2.26 7.58
CA LEU A 74 4.71 -0.90 8.11
C LEU A 74 4.11 0.07 7.09
N ALA A 75 4.33 -0.16 5.79
CA ALA A 75 3.75 0.63 4.71
C ALA A 75 2.28 0.28 4.43
N SER A 76 1.79 -0.85 4.95
CA SER A 76 0.45 -1.33 4.66
C SER A 76 -0.59 -0.45 5.36
N ARG A 77 -1.76 -0.26 4.73
CA ARG A 77 -2.89 0.45 5.35
C ARG A 77 -3.37 -0.24 6.64
N ALA A 78 -3.15 -1.55 6.74
CA ALA A 78 -3.41 -2.32 7.95
C ALA A 78 -2.50 -1.93 9.13
N ALA A 79 -1.42 -1.19 8.91
CA ALA A 79 -0.54 -0.68 9.97
C ALA A 79 -0.69 0.84 10.20
N ASP A 80 -1.59 1.52 9.46
CA ASP A 80 -1.86 2.94 9.65
C ASP A 80 -2.91 3.13 10.76
N ASP A 81 -2.42 3.25 12.01
CA ASP A 81 -3.25 3.46 13.20
C ASP A 81 -4.14 4.69 13.08
N ASP A 82 -3.69 5.76 12.42
CA ASP A 82 -4.45 6.99 12.28
C ASP A 82 -5.59 6.81 11.27
N LEU A 83 -5.36 6.09 10.18
CA LEU A 83 -6.41 5.69 9.23
C LEU A 83 -7.44 4.77 9.89
N GLN A 84 -7.01 3.81 10.72
CA GLN A 84 -7.94 2.93 11.44
C GLN A 84 -8.80 3.68 12.45
N LYS A 85 -8.22 4.59 13.23
CA LYS A 85 -8.98 5.47 14.12
C LYS A 85 -9.97 6.32 13.33
N ALA A 86 -9.56 6.83 12.17
CA ALA A 86 -10.43 7.61 11.32
C ALA A 86 -11.60 6.79 10.75
N HIS A 87 -11.38 5.52 10.37
CA HIS A 87 -12.47 4.61 9.99
C HIS A 87 -13.46 4.38 11.13
N VAL A 88 -12.99 4.18 12.36
CA VAL A 88 -13.86 4.01 13.54
C VAL A 88 -14.70 5.27 13.81
N GLU A 89 -14.09 6.45 13.71
CA GLU A 89 -14.81 7.72 13.82
C GLU A 89 -15.84 7.90 12.69
N ALA A 90 -15.48 7.52 11.46
CA ALA A 90 -16.38 7.55 10.30
C ALA A 90 -17.60 6.65 10.52
N VAL A 91 -17.43 5.42 11.03
CA VAL A 91 -18.54 4.51 11.37
C VAL A 91 -19.51 5.20 12.33
N ASN A 92 -19.00 5.73 13.44
CA ASN A 92 -19.82 6.38 14.46
C ASN A 92 -20.61 7.57 13.91
N LEU A 93 -20.01 8.33 13.00
CA LEU A 93 -20.67 9.47 12.37
C LEU A 93 -21.72 9.05 11.33
N LEU A 94 -21.40 8.09 10.47
CA LEU A 94 -22.32 7.58 9.46
C LEU A 94 -23.58 6.98 10.11
N PHE A 95 -23.43 6.30 11.26
CA PHE A 95 -24.56 5.81 12.05
C PHE A 95 -25.48 6.93 12.56
N LYS A 96 -24.91 8.06 12.99
CA LYS A 96 -25.68 9.19 13.56
C LYS A 96 -26.29 10.10 12.50
N LEU A 97 -25.88 9.96 11.23
CA LEU A 97 -26.27 10.86 10.15
C LEU A 97 -27.78 10.90 9.88
N ASN A 98 -28.49 9.79 10.16
CA ASN A 98 -29.94 9.71 10.00
C ASN A 98 -30.70 10.60 11.01
N GLU A 99 -30.08 10.92 12.15
CA GLU A 99 -30.70 11.76 13.19
C GLU A 99 -30.43 13.24 12.94
N SER A 100 -29.40 13.58 12.16
CA SER A 100 -28.85 14.93 12.13
C SER A 100 -28.91 15.58 10.74
N CYS A 101 -28.79 14.83 9.64
CA CYS A 101 -28.98 15.39 8.30
C CYS A 101 -30.46 15.38 7.88
N ASN A 102 -31.11 16.54 7.93
CA ASN A 102 -32.53 16.70 7.60
C ASN A 102 -32.75 17.75 6.49
N PRO A 103 -33.46 17.44 5.38
CA PRO A 103 -34.08 16.15 5.06
C PRO A 103 -33.05 15.06 4.76
N PHE A 104 -33.29 13.85 5.27
CA PHE A 104 -32.45 12.67 5.00
C PHE A 104 -32.92 11.97 3.71
N PRO A 105 -32.32 12.23 2.54
CA PRO A 105 -32.76 11.65 1.28
C PRO A 105 -32.42 10.16 1.26
N GLU A 106 -33.28 9.35 0.62
CA GLU A 106 -33.09 7.90 0.51
C GLU A 106 -31.72 7.51 -0.10
N LYS A 107 -31.21 8.36 -1.00
CA LYS A 107 -29.86 8.23 -1.57
C LYS A 107 -28.77 8.28 -0.49
N ILE A 108 -28.88 9.15 0.51
CA ILE A 108 -27.92 9.26 1.62
C ILE A 108 -28.06 8.07 2.57
N LYS A 109 -29.28 7.57 2.78
CA LYS A 109 -29.51 6.35 3.57
C LYS A 109 -28.72 5.16 3.02
N ASN A 110 -28.76 4.96 1.70
CA ASN A 110 -28.05 3.88 1.04
C ASN A 110 -26.52 4.08 1.10
N ILE A 111 -26.05 5.31 0.87
CA ILE A 111 -24.62 5.66 0.95
C ILE A 111 -24.08 5.49 2.38
N SER A 112 -24.83 5.95 3.39
CA SER A 112 -24.46 5.81 4.80
C SER A 112 -24.41 4.34 5.24
N THR A 113 -25.43 3.55 4.88
CA THR A 113 -25.46 2.11 5.21
C THR A 113 -24.30 1.37 4.55
N ALA A 114 -24.03 1.66 3.27
CA ALA A 114 -22.88 1.11 2.57
C ALA A 114 -21.55 1.59 3.19
N GLY A 115 -21.47 2.84 3.63
CA GLY A 115 -20.31 3.42 4.27
C GLY A 115 -20.01 2.78 5.62
N VAL A 116 -21.02 2.53 6.45
CA VAL A 116 -20.88 1.78 7.72
C VAL A 116 -20.31 0.38 7.46
N TYR A 117 -20.85 -0.32 6.46
CA TYR A 117 -20.35 -1.65 6.09
C TYR A 117 -18.90 -1.58 5.58
N ALA A 118 -18.59 -0.63 4.69
CA ALA A 118 -17.24 -0.47 4.15
C ALA A 118 -16.25 -0.14 5.27
N CYS A 119 -16.52 0.85 6.11
CA CYS A 119 -15.63 1.25 7.20
C CYS A 119 -15.44 0.18 8.28
N SER A 120 -16.46 -0.63 8.58
CA SER A 120 -16.34 -1.73 9.55
C SER A 120 -15.58 -2.94 9.00
N THR A 121 -15.56 -3.13 7.68
CA THR A 121 -14.89 -4.27 7.04
C THR A 121 -13.55 -3.92 6.40
N GLN A 122 -13.24 -2.64 6.20
CA GLN A 122 -12.03 -2.19 5.50
C GLN A 122 -10.74 -2.73 6.14
N SER A 123 -10.60 -2.64 7.46
CA SER A 123 -9.40 -3.16 8.17
C SER A 123 -9.22 -4.68 7.98
N THR A 124 -10.32 -5.45 8.00
CA THR A 124 -10.30 -6.89 7.73
C THR A 124 -9.94 -7.18 6.27
N ASN A 125 -10.51 -6.43 5.32
CA ASN A 125 -10.21 -6.58 3.90
C ASN A 125 -8.75 -6.23 3.60
N ASP A 126 -8.23 -5.15 4.18
CA ASP A 126 -6.83 -4.73 4.05
C ASP A 126 -5.88 -5.79 4.62
N SER A 127 -6.26 -6.45 5.72
CA SER A 127 -5.49 -7.54 6.32
C SER A 127 -5.52 -8.81 5.46
N ILE A 128 -6.69 -9.17 4.91
CA ILE A 128 -6.83 -10.31 4.00
C ILE A 128 -6.01 -10.07 2.72
N ASP A 129 -6.07 -8.87 2.18
CA ASP A 129 -5.30 -8.47 1.01
C ASP A 129 -3.81 -8.57 1.25
N LEU A 130 -3.32 -8.11 2.41
CA LEU A 130 -1.92 -8.27 2.80
C LEU A 130 -1.51 -9.74 2.86
N VAL A 131 -2.36 -10.61 3.40
CA VAL A 131 -2.12 -12.07 3.45
C VAL A 131 -2.14 -12.68 2.06
N LEU A 132 -3.05 -12.24 1.18
CA LEU A 132 -3.11 -12.69 -0.20
C LEU A 132 -1.86 -12.27 -0.98
N ASP A 133 -1.35 -11.06 -0.78
CA ASP A 133 -0.14 -10.57 -1.43
C ASP A 133 1.09 -11.37 -0.96
N VAL A 134 1.19 -11.66 0.34
CA VAL A 134 2.24 -12.55 0.89
C VAL A 134 2.11 -13.98 0.35
N SER A 135 0.87 -14.50 0.26
CA SER A 135 0.59 -15.84 -0.26
C SER A 135 0.92 -15.95 -1.75
N ARG A 136 0.62 -14.91 -2.55
CA ARG A 136 1.04 -14.81 -3.95
C ARG A 136 2.56 -14.81 -4.06
N GLY A 137 3.25 -14.01 -3.25
CA GLY A 137 4.72 -13.99 -3.22
C GLY A 137 5.34 -15.36 -2.92
N LYS A 138 4.70 -16.18 -2.07
CA LYS A 138 5.16 -17.52 -1.73
C LYS A 138 4.84 -18.57 -2.80
N ASN A 139 3.65 -18.51 -3.39
CA ASN A 139 3.13 -19.56 -4.28
C ASN A 139 3.40 -19.28 -5.77
N MET A 140 3.56 -18.01 -6.15
CA MET A 140 3.94 -17.63 -7.50
C MET A 140 5.46 -17.79 -7.63
N GLY A 141 5.89 -18.63 -8.57
CA GLY A 141 7.30 -18.73 -8.91
C GLY A 141 7.85 -17.38 -9.41
N PRO A 142 9.19 -17.20 -9.42
CA PRO A 142 9.84 -15.89 -9.62
C PRO A 142 9.44 -15.16 -10.92
N ARG A 143 9.03 -15.90 -11.96
CA ARG A 143 8.56 -15.32 -13.23
C ARG A 143 7.18 -14.68 -13.11
N MET A 144 6.25 -15.32 -12.38
CA MET A 144 4.89 -14.83 -12.17
C MET A 144 4.92 -13.63 -11.22
N SER A 145 5.72 -13.70 -10.15
CA SER A 145 5.87 -12.59 -9.19
C SER A 145 6.48 -11.35 -9.84
N PHE A 146 7.39 -11.52 -10.81
CA PHE A 146 7.94 -10.39 -11.57
C PHE A 146 6.87 -9.72 -12.45
N LEU A 147 6.07 -10.51 -13.17
CA LEU A 147 4.97 -9.97 -13.97
C LEU A 147 3.94 -9.25 -13.11
N ASP A 148 3.55 -9.83 -11.97
CA ASP A 148 2.63 -9.24 -10.99
C ASP A 148 3.17 -7.92 -10.40
N SER A 149 4.49 -7.85 -10.16
CA SER A 149 5.15 -6.62 -9.71
C SER A 149 5.17 -5.52 -10.76
N VAL A 150 5.28 -5.88 -12.04
CA VAL A 150 5.24 -4.91 -13.15
C VAL A 150 3.81 -4.45 -13.41
N THR A 151 2.82 -5.34 -13.30
CA THR A 151 1.41 -4.95 -13.47
C THR A 151 0.91 -4.11 -12.30
N SER A 152 1.31 -4.42 -11.06
CA SER A 152 0.92 -3.63 -9.88
C SER A 152 1.51 -2.22 -9.86
N LEU A 153 2.60 -1.95 -10.60
CA LEU A 153 3.11 -0.59 -10.83
C LEU A 153 2.17 0.24 -11.72
N TRP A 154 1.30 -0.41 -12.49
CA TRP A 154 0.36 0.20 -13.42
C TRP A 154 -1.09 0.16 -12.90
N ASP A 155 -1.38 -0.70 -11.93
CA ASP A 155 -2.68 -0.72 -11.25
C ASP A 155 -2.85 0.51 -10.36
N GLU A 156 -4.04 1.10 -10.41
CA GLU A 156 -4.41 2.19 -9.52
C GLU A 156 -4.33 1.74 -8.05
N PRO A 157 -3.88 2.62 -7.13
CA PRO A 157 -3.86 2.30 -5.71
C PRO A 157 -5.27 1.86 -5.27
N LYS A 158 -5.36 0.72 -4.58
CA LYS A 158 -6.63 0.15 -4.10
C LYS A 158 -7.45 1.25 -3.42
N VAL A 159 -8.67 1.50 -3.88
CA VAL A 159 -9.48 2.62 -3.37
C VAL A 159 -9.98 2.29 -1.97
N ASP A 160 -9.77 3.20 -1.01
CA ASP A 160 -10.38 3.10 0.31
C ASP A 160 -11.88 3.40 0.20
N GLN A 161 -12.70 2.33 0.24
CA GLN A 161 -14.14 2.45 0.06
C GLN A 161 -14.81 3.18 1.22
N CYS A 162 -14.27 3.04 2.43
CA CYS A 162 -14.73 3.79 3.60
C CYS A 162 -14.54 5.29 3.37
N ALA A 163 -13.32 5.69 3.01
CA ALA A 163 -12.98 7.08 2.75
C ALA A 163 -13.80 7.67 1.59
N LYS A 164 -14.01 6.90 0.51
CA LYS A 164 -14.83 7.32 -0.63
C LYS A 164 -16.29 7.56 -0.26
N LEU A 165 -16.89 6.65 0.51
CA LEU A 165 -18.29 6.78 0.96
C LEU A 165 -18.45 7.85 2.04
N TYR A 166 -17.43 8.04 2.88
CA TYR A 166 -17.35 9.16 3.81
C TYR A 166 -17.36 10.50 3.06
N LYS A 167 -16.51 10.66 2.05
CA LYS A 167 -16.45 11.86 1.21
C LYS A 167 -17.79 12.13 0.51
N ALA A 168 -18.41 11.11 -0.08
CA ALA A 168 -19.72 11.25 -0.70
C ALA A 168 -20.82 11.71 0.28
N THR A 169 -20.74 11.23 1.52
CA THR A 169 -21.67 11.66 2.59
C THR A 169 -21.39 13.10 3.03
N PHE A 170 -20.11 13.47 3.17
CA PHE A 170 -19.69 14.84 3.48
C PHE A 170 -20.15 15.85 2.44
N ASP A 171 -19.98 15.54 1.16
CA ASP A 171 -20.38 16.42 0.05
C ASP A 171 -21.90 16.69 0.06
N THR A 172 -22.69 15.82 0.68
CA THR A 172 -24.15 15.94 0.74
C THR A 172 -24.65 16.55 2.05
N CYS A 173 -24.01 16.29 3.19
CA CYS A 173 -24.42 16.77 4.51
C CYS A 173 -23.24 17.38 5.30
N PRO A 174 -22.57 18.45 4.83
CA PRO A 174 -21.30 18.91 5.40
C PRO A 174 -21.42 19.46 6.84
N ASN A 175 -22.57 20.02 7.20
CA ASN A 175 -22.80 20.64 8.52
C ASN A 175 -22.70 19.64 9.68
N GLU A 176 -22.94 18.35 9.40
CA GLU A 176 -22.89 17.29 10.40
C GLU A 176 -21.45 16.84 10.73
N PHE A 177 -20.49 17.27 9.92
CA PHE A 177 -19.08 16.90 10.06
C PHE A 177 -18.27 17.95 10.83
N VAL A 178 -18.90 19.03 11.31
CA VAL A 178 -18.24 20.12 12.06
C VAL A 178 -17.65 19.64 13.39
N LEU A 179 -18.23 18.60 13.98
CA LEU A 179 -17.78 18.00 15.25
C LEU A 179 -16.76 16.88 15.06
N VAL A 180 -16.39 16.54 13.82
CA VAL A 180 -15.41 15.49 13.54
C VAL A 180 -14.02 15.99 13.90
N ASN A 181 -13.20 15.07 14.42
CA ASN A 181 -11.80 15.34 14.59
C ASN A 181 -11.18 15.75 13.25
N LYS A 182 -10.56 16.94 13.22
CA LYS A 182 -9.95 17.50 12.02
C LYS A 182 -8.88 16.58 11.43
N ASP A 183 -8.19 15.83 12.27
CA ASP A 183 -7.15 14.89 11.86
C ASP A 183 -7.76 13.69 11.12
N SER A 184 -8.78 13.06 11.69
CA SER A 184 -9.53 11.96 11.05
C SER A 184 -10.17 12.38 9.74
N HIS A 185 -10.78 13.57 9.71
CA HIS A 185 -11.36 14.13 8.48
C HIS A 185 -10.29 14.31 7.40
N LYS A 186 -9.14 14.88 7.75
CA LYS A 186 -8.02 15.08 6.80
C LYS A 186 -7.48 13.76 6.27
N VAL A 187 -7.33 12.75 7.13
CA VAL A 187 -6.84 11.42 6.75
C VAL A 187 -7.81 10.74 5.79
N LEU A 188 -9.12 10.74 6.10
CA LEU A 188 -10.15 10.17 5.22
C LEU A 188 -10.26 10.91 3.88
N MET A 189 -10.25 12.25 3.89
CA MET A 189 -10.32 13.03 2.65
C MET A 189 -9.10 12.83 1.76
N LYS A 190 -7.93 12.54 2.34
CA LYS A 190 -6.73 12.15 1.61
C LYS A 190 -6.85 10.73 1.04
N ALA A 191 -7.37 9.79 1.82
CA ALA A 191 -7.55 8.38 1.41
C ALA A 191 -8.67 8.17 0.37
N ALA A 192 -9.58 9.14 0.24
CA ALA A 192 -10.69 9.11 -0.71
C ALA A 192 -10.33 9.48 -2.16
N ASN A 193 -9.10 9.96 -2.40
CA ASN A 193 -8.58 10.33 -3.72
C ASN A 193 -7.55 9.31 -4.19
#